data_AF-A0A535E3K9-F1
#
_entry.id   AF-A0A535E3K9-F1
#
_cell.length_a   1.000
_cell.length_b   1.000
_cell.length_c   1.000
_cell.angle_alpha   90.00
_cell.angle_beta   90.00
_cell.angle_gamma   90.00
#
_symmetry.space_group_name_H-M   'P 1'
#
loop_
_entity.id
_entity.type
_entity.pdbx_description
1 polymer ?
#
loop_
_entity_poly.entity_id
_entity_poly.type
_entity_poly.pdbx_seq_one_letter_code
_entity_poly.pdbx_strand_id
1 'polypeptide(L)'
;MRRDISRTLVVVAEQPQLWAAIRDRLDPSLALVRNARPARLEEVWSRADPWPWLVVGAALEVPESLSALVADRPIPVLWLRRPDGALPAGAIVHPSWNRLAGELDALSTTPVFGLSFAPRRGVRANGGTVVQAPELEGLMAAHPRGLPPFGGLQRVQRAIERYALPCLVQTTDDVVRLRAAT
;
A
#
# COMPACT_ATOMS: atom_id res chain seq x y z
N MET A 1 -4.80 -9.38 -22.20
CA MET A 1 -5.51 -8.82 -21.03
C MET A 1 -4.83 -7.50 -20.65
N ARG A 2 -5.56 -6.37 -20.61
CA ARG A 2 -4.97 -5.04 -20.38
C ARG A 2 -4.67 -4.84 -18.89
N ARG A 3 -3.42 -4.49 -18.54
CA ARG A 3 -3.05 -4.14 -17.17
C ARG A 3 -3.49 -2.72 -16.82
N ASP A 4 -3.83 -2.49 -15.56
CA ASP A 4 -4.21 -1.17 -15.07
C ASP A 4 -3.00 -0.44 -14.50
N ILE A 5 -2.69 0.72 -15.07
CA ILE A 5 -1.59 1.58 -14.61
C ILE A 5 -1.97 2.42 -13.39
N SER A 6 -3.25 2.41 -12.99
CA SER A 6 -3.75 3.11 -11.81
C SER A 6 -3.28 2.43 -10.53
N ARG A 7 -3.05 3.24 -9.48
CA ARG A 7 -2.80 2.80 -8.12
C ARG A 7 -3.92 1.85 -7.70
N THR A 8 -3.56 0.61 -7.43
CA THR A 8 -4.54 -0.47 -7.22
C THR A 8 -4.46 -1.00 -5.80
N LEU A 9 -5.55 -0.90 -5.04
CA LEU A 9 -5.72 -1.57 -3.75
C LEU A 9 -6.35 -2.95 -3.99
N VAL A 10 -5.75 -4.02 -3.45
CA VAL A 10 -6.33 -5.36 -3.50
C VAL A 10 -6.98 -5.71 -2.17
N VAL A 11 -8.26 -6.08 -2.21
CA VAL A 11 -9.03 -6.57 -1.08
C VAL A 11 -9.08 -8.09 -1.14
N VAL A 12 -8.65 -8.77 -0.08
CA VAL A 12 -8.63 -10.23 0.02
C VAL A 12 -9.72 -10.71 0.97
N ALA A 13 -10.81 -11.23 0.43
CA ALA A 13 -11.94 -11.72 1.22
C ALA A 13 -12.76 -12.76 0.43
N GLU A 14 -13.39 -13.70 1.13
CA GLU A 14 -14.30 -14.69 0.53
C GLU A 14 -15.55 -14.01 -0.04
N GLN A 15 -16.03 -12.98 0.67
CA GLN A 15 -17.24 -12.25 0.36
C GLN A 15 -16.94 -10.76 0.04
N PRO A 16 -17.76 -10.10 -0.81
CA PRO A 16 -17.43 -8.80 -1.40
C PRO A 16 -17.73 -7.59 -0.49
N GLN A 17 -18.25 -7.77 0.73
CA GLN A 17 -18.71 -6.66 1.56
C GLN A 17 -17.56 -5.75 2.00
N LEU A 18 -16.41 -6.33 2.35
CA LEU A 18 -15.22 -5.52 2.67
C LEU A 18 -14.79 -4.68 1.47
N TRP A 19 -14.77 -5.28 0.28
CA TRP A 19 -14.44 -4.57 -0.95
C TRP A 19 -15.41 -3.42 -1.22
N ALA A 20 -16.71 -3.66 -1.09
CA ALA A 20 -17.73 -2.64 -1.29
C ALA A 20 -17.56 -1.49 -0.29
N ALA A 21 -17.36 -1.80 0.99
CA ALA A 21 -17.16 -0.81 2.04
C ALA A 21 -15.89 0.05 1.82
N ILE A 22 -14.80 -0.56 1.36
CA ILE A 22 -13.56 0.17 1.04
C ILE A 22 -13.75 1.03 -0.22
N ARG A 23 -14.35 0.48 -1.27
CA ARG A 23 -14.60 1.19 -2.54
C ARG A 23 -15.50 2.40 -2.35
N ASP A 24 -16.54 2.27 -1.54
CA ASP A 24 -17.49 3.37 -1.30
C ASP A 24 -16.89 4.45 -0.37
N ARG A 25 -15.80 4.13 0.33
CA ARG A 25 -15.09 5.05 1.23
C ARG A 25 -13.93 5.78 0.57
N LEU A 26 -13.14 5.10 -0.26
CA LEU A 26 -11.97 5.70 -0.90
C LEU A 26 -12.38 6.58 -2.09
N ASP A 27 -11.73 7.73 -2.22
CA ASP A 27 -11.88 8.58 -3.41
C ASP A 27 -11.50 7.75 -4.67
N PRO A 28 -12.37 7.64 -5.68
CA PRO A 28 -12.06 6.91 -6.92
C PRO A 28 -10.85 7.47 -7.68
N SER A 29 -10.49 8.72 -7.44
CA SER A 29 -9.28 9.34 -7.96
C SER A 29 -8.02 8.88 -7.21
N LEU A 30 -8.12 8.35 -5.98
CA LEU A 30 -6.99 7.85 -5.23
C LEU A 30 -6.56 6.48 -5.74
N ALA A 31 -7.47 5.50 -5.81
CA ALA A 31 -7.11 4.14 -6.16
C ALA A 31 -8.27 3.36 -6.77
N LEU A 32 -7.93 2.45 -7.68
CA LEU A 32 -8.82 1.37 -8.07
C LEU A 32 -8.83 0.30 -6.97
N VAL A 33 -10.02 -0.07 -6.50
CA VAL A 33 -10.20 -1.14 -5.50
C VAL A 33 -10.61 -2.43 -6.20
N ARG A 34 -9.80 -3.49 -6.10
CA ARG A 34 -10.08 -4.81 -6.68
C ARG A 34 -10.38 -5.83 -5.59
N ASN A 35 -11.42 -6.63 -5.78
CA ASN A 35 -11.70 -7.77 -4.90
C ASN A 35 -10.97 -9.03 -5.40
N ALA A 36 -10.39 -9.79 -4.47
CA ALA A 36 -9.78 -11.08 -4.71
C ALA A 36 -10.30 -12.08 -3.67
N ARG A 37 -10.90 -13.18 -4.15
CA ARG A 37 -11.05 -14.37 -3.30
C ARG A 37 -9.66 -14.95 -3.01
N PRO A 38 -9.42 -15.54 -1.83
CA PRO A 38 -8.12 -16.14 -1.48
C PRO A 38 -7.50 -17.01 -2.59
N ALA A 39 -8.27 -17.96 -3.11
CA ALA A 39 -7.87 -18.88 -4.18
C ALA A 39 -7.62 -18.23 -5.56
N ARG A 40 -7.92 -16.93 -5.71
CA ARG A 40 -7.77 -16.16 -6.96
C ARG A 40 -6.89 -14.93 -6.79
N LEU A 41 -6.13 -14.86 -5.68
CA LEU A 41 -5.28 -13.70 -5.37
C LEU A 41 -4.32 -13.37 -6.51
N GLU A 42 -3.56 -14.36 -7.00
CA GLU A 42 -2.56 -14.15 -8.06
C GLU A 42 -3.18 -13.67 -9.38
N GLU A 43 -4.35 -14.19 -9.74
CA GLU A 43 -5.07 -13.79 -10.94
C GLU A 43 -5.42 -12.30 -10.88
N VAL A 44 -5.92 -11.82 -9.73
CA VAL A 44 -6.25 -10.40 -9.52
C VAL A 44 -4.99 -9.55 -9.40
N TRP A 45 -3.97 -10.06 -8.72
CA TRP A 45 -2.68 -9.40 -8.54
C TRP A 45 -2.03 -9.03 -9.87
N SER A 46 -2.02 -9.96 -10.82
CA SER A 46 -1.41 -9.80 -12.15
C SER A 46 -2.01 -8.66 -13.00
N ARG A 47 -3.16 -8.11 -12.58
CA ARG A 47 -3.86 -7.02 -13.26
C ARG A 47 -3.38 -5.63 -12.84
N ALA A 48 -2.68 -5.52 -11.70
CA ALA A 48 -2.10 -4.27 -11.23
C ALA A 48 -0.72 -4.08 -11.84
N ASP A 49 -0.48 -2.95 -12.51
CA ASP A 49 0.83 -2.62 -13.07
C ASP A 49 1.44 -1.44 -12.31
N PRO A 50 2.59 -1.63 -11.66
CA PRO A 50 3.48 -2.79 -11.64
C PRO A 50 3.09 -3.79 -10.55
N TRP A 51 2.41 -3.34 -9.50
CA TRP A 51 1.85 -4.14 -8.41
C TRP A 51 0.85 -3.30 -7.60
N PRO A 52 0.02 -3.92 -6.74
CA PRO A 52 -0.82 -3.19 -5.80
C PRO A 52 0.00 -2.32 -4.85
N TRP A 53 -0.52 -1.15 -4.46
CA TRP A 53 0.15 -0.28 -3.47
C TRP A 53 -0.22 -0.63 -2.03
N LEU A 54 -1.33 -1.36 -1.83
CA LEU A 54 -1.89 -1.71 -0.53
C LEU A 54 -2.71 -2.99 -0.68
N VAL A 55 -2.58 -3.90 0.28
CA VAL A 55 -3.43 -5.08 0.44
C VAL A 55 -4.26 -4.93 1.71
N VAL A 56 -5.56 -5.18 1.60
CA VAL A 56 -6.47 -5.22 2.75
C VAL A 56 -7.18 -6.57 2.79
N GLY A 57 -6.96 -7.37 3.82
CA GLY A 57 -7.59 -8.68 3.96
C GLY A 57 -8.67 -8.72 5.04
N ALA A 58 -9.64 -9.61 4.86
CA ALA A 58 -10.54 -10.09 5.91
C ALA A 58 -10.85 -11.58 5.76
N ALA A 59 -10.11 -12.29 4.89
CA ALA A 59 -10.25 -13.72 4.73
C ALA A 59 -9.91 -14.43 6.05
N LEU A 60 -10.61 -15.54 6.30
CA LEU A 60 -10.41 -16.36 7.49
C LEU A 60 -9.03 -16.99 7.48
N GLU A 61 -8.56 -17.44 6.31
CA GLU A 61 -7.22 -17.99 6.10
C GLU A 61 -6.39 -17.03 5.25
N VAL A 62 -5.11 -16.90 5.60
CA VAL A 62 -4.14 -16.15 4.78
C VAL A 62 -3.83 -16.95 3.52
N PRO A 63 -3.99 -16.36 2.31
CA PRO A 63 -3.60 -17.05 1.07
C PRO A 63 -2.11 -17.38 1.08
N GLU A 64 -1.76 -18.62 0.75
CA GLU A 64 -0.37 -19.11 0.77
C GLU A 64 0.59 -18.26 -0.06
N SER A 65 0.12 -17.73 -1.20
CA SER A 65 0.94 -16.91 -2.09
C SER A 65 1.12 -15.46 -1.64
N LEU A 66 0.40 -14.99 -0.62
CA LEU A 66 0.44 -13.59 -0.21
C LEU A 66 1.86 -13.15 0.19
N SER A 67 2.54 -13.94 1.03
CA SER A 67 3.90 -13.63 1.49
C SER A 67 4.88 -13.52 0.34
N ALA A 68 4.83 -14.45 -0.63
CA ALA A 68 5.68 -14.40 -1.82
C ALA A 68 5.38 -13.18 -2.71
N LEU A 69 4.11 -12.79 -2.82
CA LEU A 69 3.69 -11.64 -3.62
C LEU A 69 4.18 -10.30 -3.04
N VAL A 70 4.35 -10.19 -1.72
CA VAL A 70 4.81 -8.95 -1.08
C VAL A 70 6.30 -8.93 -0.72
N ALA A 71 6.98 -10.08 -0.69
CA ALA A 71 8.34 -10.22 -0.13
C ALA A 71 9.39 -9.20 -0.63
N ASP A 72 9.35 -8.85 -1.91
CA ASP A 72 10.33 -7.92 -2.53
C ASP A 72 9.69 -6.58 -2.93
N ARG A 73 8.55 -6.22 -2.33
CA ARG A 73 7.78 -5.03 -2.74
C ARG A 73 7.34 -4.23 -1.51
N PRO A 74 7.36 -2.89 -1.58
CA PRO A 74 6.91 -2.06 -0.49
C PRO A 74 5.38 -2.00 -0.47
N ILE A 75 4.73 -3.09 -0.07
CA ILE A 75 3.27 -3.21 -0.07
C ILE A 75 2.82 -3.42 1.37
N PRO A 76 2.25 -2.40 2.03
CA PRO A 76 1.60 -2.61 3.33
C PRO A 76 0.46 -3.61 3.21
N VAL A 77 0.33 -4.45 4.23
CA VAL A 77 -0.74 -5.44 4.38
C VAL A 77 -1.51 -5.10 5.64
N LEU A 78 -2.76 -4.70 5.48
CA LEU A 78 -3.70 -4.48 6.58
C LEU A 78 -4.68 -5.64 6.61
N TRP A 79 -4.97 -6.19 7.79
CA TRP A 79 -5.88 -7.32 7.93
C TRP A 79 -6.94 -7.04 8.98
N LEU A 80 -8.20 -7.26 8.64
CA LEU A 80 -9.32 -7.11 9.55
C LEU A 80 -9.52 -8.40 10.35
N ARG A 81 -9.33 -8.31 11.66
CA ARG A 81 -9.31 -9.42 12.63
C ARG A 81 -8.16 -10.38 12.37
N ARG A 82 -7.84 -11.24 13.33
CA ARG A 82 -6.74 -12.21 13.19
C ARG A 82 -7.22 -13.35 12.27
N PRO A 83 -6.50 -13.64 11.17
CA PRO A 83 -6.75 -14.83 10.36
C PRO A 83 -6.01 -16.06 10.91
N ASP A 84 -6.36 -17.21 10.37
CA ASP A 84 -5.59 -18.44 10.44
C ASP A 84 -4.44 -18.39 9.42
N GLY A 85 -3.27 -18.89 9.82
CA GLY A 85 -2.04 -18.84 9.02
C GLY A 85 -1.16 -17.62 9.33
N ALA A 86 0.04 -17.60 8.73
CA ALA A 86 1.03 -16.56 8.95
C ALA A 86 0.83 -15.39 7.98
N LEU A 87 0.62 -14.18 8.52
CA LEU A 87 0.66 -12.96 7.73
C LEU A 87 2.10 -12.60 7.35
N PRO A 88 2.31 -11.87 6.23
CA PRO A 88 3.63 -11.37 5.86
C PRO A 88 4.22 -10.47 6.95
N ALA A 89 5.56 -10.39 7.00
CA ALA A 89 6.26 -9.49 7.92
C ALA A 89 5.78 -8.04 7.74
N GLY A 90 5.61 -7.31 8.84
CA GLY A 90 5.11 -5.93 8.84
C GLY A 90 3.61 -5.79 8.58
N ALA A 91 2.86 -6.88 8.39
CA ALA A 91 1.40 -6.83 8.31
C ALA A 91 0.77 -6.37 9.63
N ILE A 92 -0.39 -5.72 9.52
CA ILE A 92 -1.05 -5.07 10.65
C ILE A 92 -2.45 -5.62 10.80
N VAL A 93 -2.73 -6.18 11.97
CA VAL A 93 -4.05 -6.69 12.29
C VAL A 93 -4.88 -5.61 13.00
N HIS A 94 -5.95 -5.20 12.35
CA HIS A 94 -6.96 -4.31 12.92
C HIS A 94 -8.04 -5.12 13.63
N PRO A 95 -8.37 -4.82 14.90
CA PRO A 95 -9.36 -5.60 15.65
C PRO A 95 -10.81 -5.33 15.21
N SER A 96 -11.06 -4.24 14.49
CA SER A 96 -12.41 -3.83 14.08
C SER A 96 -12.37 -3.01 12.80
N TRP A 97 -13.52 -2.97 12.11
CA TRP A 97 -13.71 -2.15 10.92
C TRP A 97 -13.42 -0.67 11.18
N ASN A 98 -13.88 -0.11 12.29
CA ASN A 98 -13.69 1.33 12.59
C ASN A 98 -12.21 1.72 12.65
N ARG A 99 -11.34 0.84 13.16
CA ARG A 99 -9.89 1.09 13.20
C ARG A 99 -9.27 1.01 11.81
N LEU A 100 -9.66 0.04 11.00
CA LEU A 100 -9.20 -0.08 9.61
C LEU A 100 -9.69 1.10 8.77
N ALA A 101 -10.96 1.48 8.90
CA ALA A 101 -11.57 2.59 8.17
C ALA A 101 -10.87 3.92 8.47
N GLY A 102 -10.53 4.19 9.74
CA GLY A 102 -9.76 5.38 10.12
C GLY A 102 -8.35 5.40 9.52
N GLU A 103 -7.71 4.23 9.37
CA GLU A 103 -6.41 4.14 8.69
C GLU A 103 -6.55 4.43 7.18
N LEU A 104 -7.60 3.91 6.54
CA LEU A 104 -7.90 4.19 5.12
C LEU A 104 -8.23 5.68 4.87
N ASP A 105 -8.90 6.35 5.80
CA ASP A 105 -9.14 7.80 5.70
C ASP A 105 -7.84 8.59 5.78
N ALA A 106 -6.96 8.21 6.71
CA ALA A 106 -5.69 8.88 6.91
C ALA A 106 -4.83 8.83 5.65
N LEU A 107 -4.85 7.71 4.92
CA LEU A 107 -4.16 7.59 3.62
C LEU A 107 -4.61 8.65 2.62
N SER A 108 -5.89 9.02 2.61
CA SER A 108 -6.46 9.95 1.63
C SER A 108 -6.27 11.42 2.04
N THR A 109 -6.20 11.69 3.34
CA THR A 109 -6.37 13.04 3.90
C THR A 109 -5.13 13.59 4.61
N THR A 110 -4.20 12.72 5.04
CA THR A 110 -3.06 13.11 5.87
C THR A 110 -1.79 13.19 5.03
N PRO A 111 -1.19 14.37 4.84
CA PRO A 111 0.08 14.49 4.15
C PRO A 111 1.22 13.85 4.95
N VAL A 112 2.16 13.20 4.26
CA VAL A 112 3.38 12.63 4.85
C VAL A 112 4.53 13.58 4.54
N PHE A 113 4.99 14.34 5.53
CA PHE A 113 6.03 15.37 5.36
C PHE A 113 5.70 16.39 4.25
N GLY A 114 4.41 16.71 4.06
CA GLY A 114 3.95 17.58 2.96
C GLY A 114 3.79 16.88 1.61
N LEU A 115 3.98 15.56 1.54
CA LEU A 115 3.66 14.75 0.37
C LEU A 115 2.21 14.25 0.45
N SER A 116 1.55 14.20 -0.70
CA SER A 116 0.20 13.61 -0.85
C SER A 116 0.17 12.64 -2.02
N PHE A 117 -0.80 11.75 -2.06
CA PHE A 117 -0.99 10.90 -3.23
C PHE A 117 -1.50 11.74 -4.41
N ALA A 118 -0.84 11.64 -5.56
CA ALA A 118 -1.36 12.21 -6.79
C ALA A 118 -2.56 11.40 -7.30
N PRO A 119 -3.52 12.01 -8.03
CA PRO A 119 -4.62 11.28 -8.64
C PRO A 119 -4.14 10.16 -9.54
N ARG A 120 -4.79 9.01 -9.44
CA ARG A 120 -4.50 7.71 -10.07
C ARG A 120 -3.16 7.14 -9.69
N ARG A 121 -2.05 7.90 -9.74
CA ARG A 121 -0.71 7.39 -9.43
C ARG A 121 0.35 8.47 -9.22
N GLY A 122 1.36 8.12 -8.43
CA GLY A 122 2.50 8.94 -8.09
C GLY A 122 2.28 9.72 -6.81
N VAL A 123 3.33 10.42 -6.40
CA VAL A 123 3.34 11.26 -5.20
C VAL A 123 3.40 12.71 -5.63
N ARG A 124 2.55 13.55 -5.05
CA ARG A 124 2.53 14.99 -5.27
C ARG A 124 3.32 15.68 -4.16
N ALA A 125 4.33 16.44 -4.55
CA ALA A 125 5.09 17.31 -3.66
C ALA A 125 4.43 18.69 -3.49
N ASN A 126 4.80 19.39 -2.42
CA ASN A 126 4.47 20.80 -2.23
C ASN A 126 5.09 21.63 -3.37
N GLY A 127 4.25 22.15 -4.26
CA GLY A 127 4.66 22.77 -5.53
C GLY A 127 4.01 22.13 -6.77
N GLY A 128 3.28 21.03 -6.60
CA GLY A 128 2.45 20.42 -7.65
C GLY A 128 3.17 19.39 -8.52
N THR A 129 4.49 19.24 -8.37
CA THR A 129 5.26 18.19 -9.05
C THR A 129 4.75 16.82 -8.67
N VAL A 130 4.48 15.98 -9.69
CA VAL A 130 4.07 14.58 -9.52
C VAL A 130 5.25 13.68 -9.85
N VAL A 131 5.62 12.83 -8.88
CA VAL A 131 6.71 11.87 -8.97
C VAL A 131 6.13 10.46 -9.12
N GLN A 132 6.44 9.79 -10.22
CA GLN A 132 6.02 8.41 -10.46
C GLN A 132 7.00 7.44 -9.79
N ALA A 133 6.82 7.22 -8.48
CA ALA A 133 7.66 6.34 -7.65
C ALA A 133 6.77 5.37 -6.85
N PRO A 134 6.48 4.18 -7.38
CA PRO A 134 5.55 3.22 -6.75
C PRO A 134 6.03 2.77 -5.38
N GLU A 135 7.35 2.70 -5.20
CA GLU A 135 7.96 2.36 -3.93
C GLU A 135 7.73 3.44 -2.87
N LEU A 136 7.73 4.71 -3.29
CA LEU A 136 7.41 5.83 -2.41
C LEU A 136 5.93 5.81 -2.01
N GLU A 137 5.02 5.43 -2.92
CA GLU A 137 3.59 5.29 -2.58
C GLU A 137 3.38 4.25 -1.47
N GLY A 138 4.06 3.11 -1.58
CA GLY A 138 4.03 2.06 -0.57
C GLY A 138 4.58 2.49 0.79
N LEU A 139 5.73 3.19 0.78
CA LEU A 139 6.33 3.72 1.99
C LEU A 139 5.48 4.83 2.65
N MET A 140 4.84 5.69 1.85
CA MET A 140 3.87 6.66 2.35
C MET A 140 2.65 5.97 2.97
N ALA A 141 2.15 4.91 2.34
CA ALA A 141 1.03 4.15 2.85
C ALA A 141 1.33 3.41 4.16
N ALA A 142 2.60 3.07 4.40
CA ALA A 142 3.05 2.42 5.64
C ALA A 142 3.51 3.40 6.73
N HIS A 143 3.58 4.70 6.44
CA HIS A 143 4.01 5.71 7.41
C HIS A 143 3.01 5.81 8.58
N PRO A 144 3.46 5.89 9.86
CA PRO A 144 4.84 6.07 10.33
C PRO A 144 5.62 4.77 10.65
N ARG A 145 5.03 3.61 10.43
CA ARG A 145 5.54 2.32 10.92
C ARG A 145 6.73 1.83 10.10
N GLY A 146 6.65 1.92 8.78
CA GLY A 146 7.64 1.36 7.85
C GLY A 146 7.27 -0.03 7.36
N LEU A 147 8.13 -0.60 6.53
CA LEU A 147 7.97 -1.89 5.87
C LEU A 147 9.24 -2.74 6.05
N PRO A 148 9.16 -4.07 5.92
CA PRO A 148 10.35 -4.91 5.78
C PRO A 148 11.24 -4.46 4.61
N PRO A 149 12.50 -4.94 4.52
CA PRO A 149 13.37 -4.61 3.39
C PRO A 149 12.77 -5.13 2.09
N PHE A 150 12.91 -4.36 1.02
CA PHE A 150 12.35 -4.66 -0.29
C PHE A 150 13.29 -4.20 -1.41
N GLY A 151 13.14 -4.76 -2.61
CA GLY A 151 13.89 -4.36 -3.79
C GLY A 151 13.51 -2.96 -4.30
N GLY A 152 14.48 -2.18 -4.76
CA GLY A 152 14.21 -0.85 -5.32
C GLY A 152 14.42 0.32 -4.35
N LEU A 153 15.05 0.10 -3.19
CA LEU A 153 15.47 1.18 -2.28
C LEU A 153 16.26 2.29 -2.97
N GLN A 154 17.20 1.93 -3.85
CA GLN A 154 17.97 2.91 -4.62
C GLN A 154 17.10 3.75 -5.56
N ARG A 155 16.01 3.18 -6.11
CA ARG A 155 15.08 3.92 -6.98
C ARG A 155 14.34 4.99 -6.19
N VAL A 156 13.83 4.65 -5.00
CA VAL A 156 13.15 5.64 -4.15
C VAL A 156 14.10 6.70 -3.62
N GLN A 157 15.33 6.34 -3.22
CA GLN A 157 16.36 7.31 -2.80
C GLN A 157 16.69 8.30 -3.92
N ARG A 158 16.96 7.80 -5.14
CA ARG A 158 17.20 8.66 -6.32
C ARG A 158 16.00 9.54 -6.66
N ALA A 159 14.77 9.04 -6.51
CA ALA A 159 13.57 9.84 -6.73
C ALA A 159 13.47 10.98 -5.71
N ILE A 160 13.69 10.68 -4.43
CA ILE A 160 13.71 11.69 -3.37
C ILE A 160 14.75 12.78 -3.65
N GLU A 161 15.99 12.38 -3.96
CA GLU A 161 17.09 13.31 -4.25
C GLU A 161 16.81 14.14 -5.51
N ARG A 162 16.43 13.50 -6.61
CA ARG A 162 16.18 14.15 -7.91
C ARG A 162 15.09 15.22 -7.83
N TYR A 163 14.04 14.96 -7.05
CA TYR A 163 12.91 15.86 -6.90
C TYR A 163 12.97 16.71 -5.64
N ALA A 164 14.09 16.67 -4.90
CA ALA A 164 14.31 17.39 -3.64
C ALA A 164 13.12 17.24 -2.68
N LEU A 165 12.62 16.01 -2.51
CA LEU A 165 11.46 15.74 -1.67
C LEU A 165 11.80 15.99 -0.18
N PRO A 166 10.85 16.47 0.63
CA PRO A 166 11.05 16.84 2.04
C PRO A 166 11.16 15.63 2.99
N CYS A 167 11.64 14.49 2.49
CA CYS A 167 11.76 13.26 3.24
C CYS A 167 13.04 12.51 2.86
N LEU A 168 13.40 11.52 3.66
CA LEU A 168 14.49 10.59 3.40
C LEU A 168 14.08 9.17 3.75
N VAL A 169 14.72 8.18 3.12
CA VAL A 169 14.55 6.77 3.48
C VAL A 169 15.53 6.43 4.60
N GLN A 170 15.00 5.93 5.71
CA GLN A 170 15.78 5.38 6.81
C GLN A 170 15.60 3.87 6.86
N THR A 171 16.71 3.14 6.96
CA THR A 171 16.72 1.70 7.24
C THR A 171 17.28 1.46 8.65
N THR A 172 16.55 0.73 9.48
CA THR A 172 16.96 0.39 10.86
C THR A 172 16.38 -0.98 11.21
N ASP A 173 17.20 -1.91 11.69
CA ASP A 173 16.77 -3.22 12.21
C ASP A 173 15.72 -3.92 11.32
N ASP A 174 16.05 -4.11 10.03
CA ASP A 174 15.16 -4.70 9.01
C ASP A 174 13.84 -3.95 8.77
N VAL A 175 13.78 -2.65 9.10
CA VAL A 175 12.64 -1.78 8.78
C VAL A 175 13.09 -0.62 7.91
N VAL A 176 12.39 -0.42 6.80
CA VAL A 176 12.53 0.71 5.89
C VAL A 176 11.35 1.66 6.10
N ARG A 177 11.63 2.94 6.35
CA ARG A 177 10.59 3.97 6.57
C ARG A 177 10.98 5.33 6.03
N LEU A 178 9.99 6.20 5.88
CA LEU A 178 10.22 7.61 5.60
C LEU A 178 10.47 8.39 6.90
N ARG A 179 11.39 9.34 6.83
CA ARG A 179 11.65 10.37 7.84
C ARG A 179 11.61 11.74 7.20
N ALA A 180 11.37 12.77 8.00
CA ALA A 180 11.53 14.15 7.55
C ALA A 180 13.00 14.41 7.17
N ALA A 181 13.21 15.17 6.10
CA ALA A 181 14.51 15.78 5.85
C ALA A 181 14.72 16.89 6.88
N THR A 182 15.79 16.79 7.68
CA THR A 182 16.23 17.84 8.60
C THR A 182 17.04 18.91 7.88
#